data_AF-A0A7C6B3X5-F1
#
_entry.id   AF-A0A7C6B3X5-F1
#
_cell.length_a   1.000
_cell.length_b   1.000
_cell.length_c   1.000
_cell.angle_alpha   90.00
_cell.angle_beta   90.00
_cell.angle_gamma   90.00
#
_symmetry.space_group_name_H-M   'P 1'
#
loop_
_entity.id
_entity.type
_entity.pdbx_description
1 polymer ?
#
loop_
_entity_poly.entity_id
_entity_poly.type
_entity_poly.pdbx_seq_one_letter_code
_entity_poly.pdbx_strand_id
1 'polypeptide(L)'
;MLAAWAAAQEAQSGNAPSGWRKVEEAASAQYVLQPGTRVPLSLINSVSTKNSAEGDRVYLETVFPILVDGRVVIPPGSYVAGTITQVKRPGRVKGRGEIYLRFDSLTLPNGVTRDFRARLGGLDGRGSEELDRSEGKVRSEGNKGGDARTVGEATATGASVGVIAGHAAGRTGMGAGIGAAAGAAAGMMGVLLSRGPDVVLAKGSTIEMVLDRPISFTEEELDFSHQAWHPGRVSSGGGPVEKPKHQPLPMPGRRWPLGRLP
;
A
#
# COMPACT_ATOMS: atom_id res chain seq x y z
N MET A 1 -73.45 56.70 55.62
CA MET A 1 -72.01 56.96 55.42
C MET A 1 -71.39 55.66 54.94
N LEU A 2 -71.20 55.51 53.64
CA LEU A 2 -69.91 55.72 52.94
C LEU A 2 -69.04 54.46 52.93
N ALA A 3 -68.90 53.90 51.73
CA ALA A 3 -67.65 53.45 51.08
C ALA A 3 -67.66 51.98 50.62
N ALA A 4 -67.76 51.85 49.29
CA ALA A 4 -67.34 50.72 48.50
C ALA A 4 -65.81 50.59 48.47
N TRP A 5 -65.27 49.36 48.28
CA TRP A 5 -64.28 49.03 47.23
C TRP A 5 -63.73 47.59 47.30
N ALA A 6 -63.39 47.09 46.11
CA ALA A 6 -62.31 46.16 45.76
C ALA A 6 -62.48 44.63 45.94
N ALA A 7 -62.93 44.01 44.84
CA ALA A 7 -62.32 42.88 44.10
C ALA A 7 -61.20 42.04 44.76
N ALA A 8 -61.32 40.71 44.72
CA ALA A 8 -60.65 39.87 43.71
C ALA A 8 -60.84 38.37 44.00
N GLN A 9 -61.15 37.61 42.94
CA GLN A 9 -61.21 36.14 42.90
C GLN A 9 -59.85 35.52 43.18
N GLU A 10 -59.78 34.59 44.14
CA GLU A 10 -58.66 33.66 44.25
C GLU A 10 -59.01 32.39 43.46
N ALA A 11 -58.31 32.27 42.32
CA ALA A 11 -58.53 31.27 41.31
C ALA A 11 -58.17 29.85 41.80
N GLN A 12 -59.05 28.91 41.46
CA GLN A 12 -58.74 27.50 41.38
C GLN A 12 -57.50 27.29 40.49
N SER A 13 -56.36 26.95 41.09
CA SER A 13 -55.22 26.45 40.34
C SER A 13 -55.47 24.99 40.02
N GLY A 14 -55.89 24.78 38.77
CA GLY A 14 -56.20 23.49 38.20
C GLY A 14 -54.99 22.55 38.15
N ASN A 15 -55.33 21.28 38.34
CA ASN A 15 -54.60 20.08 38.00
C ASN A 15 -53.78 20.25 36.69
N ALA A 16 -52.46 20.43 36.82
CA ALA A 16 -51.55 20.40 35.68
C ALA A 16 -51.29 18.93 35.30
N PRO A 17 -51.49 18.52 34.04
CA PRO A 17 -51.14 17.17 33.62
C PRO A 17 -49.60 17.01 33.64
N SER A 18 -49.13 16.19 34.58
CA SER A 18 -47.80 15.60 34.58
C SER A 18 -47.69 14.66 33.38
N GLY A 19 -47.09 15.11 32.28
CA GLY A 19 -47.11 14.29 31.07
C GLY A 19 -46.24 14.74 29.90
N TRP A 20 -45.24 15.59 30.10
CA TRP A 20 -44.19 15.75 29.10
C TRP A 20 -43.09 14.75 29.44
N ARG A 21 -43.19 13.53 28.90
CA ARG A 21 -41.98 12.73 28.66
C ARG A 21 -41.07 13.66 27.88
N LYS A 22 -39.97 14.09 28.50
CA LYS A 22 -38.81 14.56 27.76
C LYS A 22 -38.55 13.43 26.77
N VAL A 23 -38.94 13.61 25.51
CA VAL A 23 -38.42 12.77 24.44
C VAL A 23 -36.94 13.00 24.59
N GLU A 24 -36.27 12.02 25.17
CA GLU A 24 -34.83 11.94 25.13
C GLU A 24 -34.55 11.91 23.64
N GLU A 25 -34.27 13.12 23.13
CA GLU A 25 -33.88 13.42 21.76
C GLU A 25 -33.06 12.22 21.33
N ALA A 26 -33.63 11.38 20.45
CA ALA A 26 -33.07 10.07 20.15
C ALA A 26 -31.60 10.31 19.85
N ALA A 27 -30.74 9.93 20.80
CA ALA A 27 -29.32 10.20 20.69
C ALA A 27 -28.94 9.57 19.37
N SER A 28 -28.59 10.40 18.40
CA SER A 28 -28.30 9.95 17.04
C SER A 28 -27.36 8.76 17.19
N ALA A 29 -27.77 7.60 16.68
CA ALA A 29 -26.99 6.39 16.88
C ALA A 29 -25.60 6.64 16.29
N GLN A 30 -24.62 6.83 17.16
CA GLN A 30 -23.25 7.13 16.79
C GLN A 30 -22.47 5.82 16.79
N TYR A 31 -21.98 5.45 15.62
CA TYR A 31 -21.15 4.29 15.44
C TYR A 31 -19.69 4.72 15.57
N VAL A 32 -19.04 4.30 16.65
CA VAL A 32 -17.67 4.73 16.98
C VAL A 32 -16.70 3.58 16.73
N LEU A 33 -15.78 3.79 15.79
CA LEU A 33 -14.60 2.96 15.61
C LEU A 33 -13.59 3.33 16.68
N GLN A 34 -13.22 2.37 17.52
CA GLN A 34 -12.28 2.60 18.61
C GLN A 34 -10.82 2.64 18.11
N PRO A 35 -9.91 3.33 18.82
CA PRO A 35 -8.48 3.18 18.61
C PRO A 35 -8.06 1.69 18.65
N GLY A 36 -7.09 1.33 17.82
CA GLY A 36 -6.64 -0.06 17.66
C GLY A 36 -7.44 -0.87 16.64
N THR A 37 -8.55 -0.34 16.11
CA THR A 37 -9.29 -1.00 15.02
C THR A 37 -8.37 -1.19 13.81
N ARG A 38 -8.33 -2.41 13.29
CA ARG A 38 -7.54 -2.79 12.13
C ARG A 38 -8.41 -2.79 10.88
N VAL A 39 -7.94 -2.12 9.84
CA VAL A 39 -8.64 -2.03 8.57
C VAL A 39 -7.70 -2.57 7.49
N PRO A 40 -8.01 -3.73 6.87
CA PRO A 40 -7.20 -4.26 5.80
C PRO A 40 -7.48 -3.47 4.51
N LEU A 41 -6.41 -3.00 3.88
CA LEU A 41 -6.41 -2.13 2.71
C LEU A 41 -5.61 -2.77 1.59
N SER A 42 -5.97 -2.50 0.34
CA SER A 42 -5.23 -2.88 -0.87
C SER A 42 -4.65 -1.64 -1.53
N LEU A 43 -3.38 -1.69 -1.96
CA LEU A 43 -2.76 -0.60 -2.71
C LEU A 43 -3.36 -0.44 -4.11
N ILE A 44 -3.79 0.76 -4.45
CA ILE A 44 -4.29 1.07 -5.80
C ILE A 44 -3.12 1.19 -6.79
N ASN A 45 -2.01 1.77 -6.34
CA ASN A 45 -0.80 2.00 -7.13
C ASN A 45 0.42 1.45 -6.41
N SER A 46 1.44 1.03 -7.16
CA SER A 46 2.71 0.60 -6.58
C SER A 46 3.52 1.78 -6.01
N VAL A 47 4.17 1.57 -4.87
CA VAL A 47 5.02 2.56 -4.19
C VAL A 47 6.42 1.97 -4.01
N SER A 48 7.47 2.76 -4.22
CA SER A 48 8.85 2.26 -4.08
C SER A 48 9.82 3.31 -3.55
N THR A 49 10.85 2.90 -2.80
CA THR A 49 11.89 3.83 -2.30
C THR A 49 12.66 4.52 -3.42
N LYS A 50 12.65 3.94 -4.63
CA LYS A 50 13.34 4.46 -5.81
C LYS A 50 12.63 5.64 -6.46
N ASN A 51 11.29 5.60 -6.51
CA ASN A 51 10.49 6.57 -7.25
C ASN A 51 9.63 7.46 -6.34
N SER A 52 9.57 7.17 -5.04
CA SER A 52 8.78 7.93 -4.09
C SER A 52 9.64 8.88 -3.24
N ALA A 53 9.02 9.95 -2.78
CA ALA A 53 9.59 10.98 -1.92
C ALA A 53 8.67 11.26 -0.71
N GLU A 54 9.22 11.96 0.29
CA GLU A 54 8.44 12.45 1.42
C GLU A 54 7.39 13.45 0.95
N GLY A 55 6.16 13.32 1.44
CA GLY A 55 5.01 14.11 1.02
C GLY A 55 4.18 13.50 -0.12
N ASP A 56 4.66 12.42 -0.76
CA ASP A 56 3.89 11.74 -1.81
C ASP A 56 2.59 11.15 -1.27
N ARG A 57 1.54 11.19 -2.10
CA ARG A 57 0.24 10.59 -1.79
C ARG A 57 0.20 9.13 -2.20
N VAL A 58 -0.34 8.30 -1.31
CA VAL A 58 -0.60 6.88 -1.54
C VAL A 58 -2.09 6.65 -1.42
N TYR A 59 -2.65 5.92 -2.37
CA TYR A 59 -4.07 5.64 -2.42
C TYR A 59 -4.30 4.14 -2.22
N LEU A 60 -5.22 3.83 -1.33
CA LEU A 60 -5.60 2.47 -0.97
C LEU A 60 -7.12 2.32 -0.97
N GLU A 61 -7.59 1.09 -1.05
CA GLU A 61 -9.01 0.73 -0.96
C GLU A 61 -9.23 -0.32 0.15
N THR A 62 -10.34 -0.25 0.86
CA THR A 62 -10.68 -1.22 1.90
C THR A 62 -11.08 -2.55 1.27
N VAL A 63 -10.50 -3.67 1.71
CA VAL A 63 -10.82 -5.00 1.13
C VAL A 63 -11.83 -5.79 1.95
N PHE A 64 -12.04 -5.44 3.22
CA PHE A 64 -12.94 -6.16 4.12
C PHE A 64 -13.86 -5.20 4.89
N PRO A 65 -15.16 -5.52 5.05
CA PRO A 65 -16.07 -4.67 5.82
C PRO A 65 -15.69 -4.60 7.30
N ILE A 66 -15.76 -3.40 7.88
CA ILE A 66 -15.59 -3.18 9.33
C ILE A 66 -16.96 -2.86 9.93
N LEU A 67 -17.29 -3.58 11.01
CA LEU A 67 -18.58 -3.48 11.67
C LEU A 67 -18.46 -2.89 13.08
N VAL A 68 -19.47 -2.13 13.48
CA VAL A 68 -19.72 -1.68 14.85
C VAL A 68 -21.18 -1.98 15.15
N ASP A 69 -21.45 -2.67 16.25
CA ASP A 69 -22.82 -3.02 16.69
C ASP A 69 -23.69 -3.68 15.61
N GLY A 70 -23.08 -4.53 14.79
CA GLY A 70 -23.76 -5.26 13.72
C GLY A 70 -24.02 -4.46 12.43
N ARG A 71 -23.64 -3.17 12.38
CA ARG A 71 -23.72 -2.33 11.19
C ARG A 71 -22.35 -2.19 10.53
N VAL A 72 -22.33 -2.19 9.20
CA VAL A 72 -21.12 -1.91 8.41
C VAL A 72 -20.83 -0.40 8.49
N VAL A 73 -19.72 -0.04 9.12
CA VAL A 73 -19.26 1.36 9.24
C VAL A 73 -18.29 1.70 8.11
N ILE A 74 -17.39 0.78 7.77
CA ILE A 74 -16.48 0.92 6.63
C ILE A 74 -16.77 -0.22 5.65
N PRO A 75 -17.45 0.04 4.52
CA PRO A 75 -17.65 -0.96 3.49
C PRO A 75 -16.36 -1.27 2.71
N PRO A 76 -16.26 -2.45 2.07
CA PRO A 76 -15.23 -2.70 1.07
C PRO A 76 -15.34 -1.70 -0.08
N GLY A 77 -14.21 -1.33 -0.67
CA GLY A 77 -14.14 -0.29 -1.70
C GLY A 77 -14.12 1.14 -1.17
N SER A 78 -14.14 1.35 0.16
CA SER A 78 -13.88 2.67 0.75
C SER A 78 -12.44 3.10 0.46
N TYR A 79 -12.26 4.35 0.02
CA TYR A 79 -10.95 4.90 -0.35
C TYR A 79 -10.23 5.44 0.87
N VAL A 80 -8.95 5.12 0.99
CA VAL A 80 -8.05 5.67 2.02
C VAL A 80 -6.93 6.42 1.34
N ALA A 81 -6.74 7.69 1.73
CA ALA A 81 -5.59 8.47 1.33
C ALA A 81 -4.55 8.48 2.46
N GLY A 82 -3.31 8.20 2.08
CA GLY A 82 -2.15 8.31 2.95
C GLY A 82 -1.07 9.19 2.35
N THR A 83 -0.11 9.54 3.20
CA THR A 83 1.06 10.32 2.84
C THR A 83 2.32 9.60 3.29
N ILE A 84 3.31 9.56 2.41
CA ILE A 84 4.64 9.08 2.75
C ILE A 84 5.30 10.12 3.63
N THR A 85 5.55 9.75 4.89
CA THR A 85 6.15 10.65 5.88
C THR A 85 7.66 10.62 5.86
N GLN A 86 8.25 9.48 5.49
CA GLN A 86 9.70 9.32 5.38
C GLN A 86 10.05 8.23 4.37
N VAL A 87 11.10 8.46 3.58
CA VAL A 87 11.67 7.48 2.64
C VAL A 87 13.16 7.34 2.90
N LYS A 88 13.60 6.12 3.20
CA LYS A 88 15.02 5.79 3.31
C LYS A 88 15.40 4.80 2.23
N ARG A 89 16.31 5.19 1.35
CA ARG A 89 16.86 4.27 0.34
C ARG A 89 17.90 3.34 0.96
N PRO A 90 18.04 2.12 0.44
CA PRO A 90 19.09 1.20 0.86
C PRO A 90 20.47 1.83 0.65
N GLY A 91 21.35 1.63 1.63
CA GLY A 91 22.75 2.05 1.54
C GLY A 91 23.54 1.14 0.62
N ARG A 92 24.77 1.57 0.29
CA ARG A 92 25.69 0.74 -0.51
C ARG A 92 26.30 -0.41 0.27
N VAL A 93 26.72 -0.12 1.49
CA VAL A 93 27.44 -1.08 2.35
C VAL A 93 26.51 -1.72 3.37
N LYS A 94 25.64 -0.92 3.98
CA LYS A 94 24.66 -1.33 4.99
C LYS A 94 23.44 -0.42 4.94
N GLY A 95 22.29 -0.95 5.37
CA GLY A 95 21.03 -0.21 5.45
C GLY A 95 19.99 -0.76 4.49
N ARG A 96 18.81 -1.04 5.01
CA ARG A 96 17.65 -1.50 4.23
C ARG A 96 16.88 -0.29 3.70
N GLY A 97 16.18 -0.48 2.59
CA GLY A 97 15.14 0.46 2.20
C GLY A 97 14.04 0.48 3.26
N GLU A 98 13.49 1.65 3.55
CA GLU A 98 12.42 1.85 4.53
C GLU A 98 11.43 2.89 3.99
N ILE A 99 10.14 2.62 4.12
CA ILE A 99 9.06 3.57 3.81
C ILE A 99 8.18 3.70 5.05
N TYR A 100 7.89 4.94 5.42
CA TYR A 100 6.94 5.26 6.50
C TYR A 100 5.69 5.89 5.88
N LEU A 101 4.57 5.21 6.08
CA LEU A 101 3.26 5.64 5.60
C LEU A 101 2.40 6.07 6.78
N ARG A 102 1.71 7.20 6.61
CA ARG A 102 0.63 7.63 7.49
C ARG A 102 -0.67 7.69 6.69
N PHE A 103 -1.77 7.25 7.28
CA PHE A 103 -3.08 7.41 6.68
C PHE A 103 -3.74 8.68 7.23
N ASP A 104 -4.30 9.50 6.34
CA ASP A 104 -4.78 10.83 6.67
C ASP A 104 -6.30 10.99 6.48
N SER A 105 -6.92 10.27 5.53
CA SER A 105 -8.36 10.35 5.33
C SER A 105 -8.97 9.05 4.80
N LEU A 106 -10.27 8.87 5.07
CA LEU A 106 -11.11 7.76 4.61
C LEU A 106 -12.36 8.37 3.98
N THR A 107 -12.62 7.99 2.74
CA THR A 107 -13.82 8.33 2.01
C THR A 107 -14.63 7.07 1.78
N LEU A 108 -15.82 7.05 2.36
CA LEU A 108 -16.78 5.96 2.20
C LEU A 108 -17.38 5.98 0.78
N PRO A 109 -18.02 4.88 0.32
CA PRO A 109 -18.59 4.80 -1.03
C PRO A 109 -19.71 5.83 -1.29
N ASN A 110 -20.32 6.36 -0.23
CA ASN A 110 -21.30 7.44 -0.29
C ASN A 110 -20.70 8.86 -0.40
N GLY A 111 -19.38 8.97 -0.42
CA GLY A 111 -18.66 10.25 -0.46
C GLY A 111 -18.45 10.90 0.92
N VAL A 112 -19.01 10.33 2.00
CA VAL A 112 -18.72 10.81 3.36
C VAL A 112 -17.24 10.60 3.63
N THR A 113 -16.55 11.69 3.98
CA THR A 113 -15.12 11.70 4.22
C THR A 113 -14.83 12.04 5.67
N ARG A 114 -13.91 11.29 6.29
CA ARG A 114 -13.39 11.55 7.63
C ARG A 114 -11.88 11.66 7.59
N ASP A 115 -11.38 12.78 8.11
CA ASP A 115 -9.96 13.00 8.31
C ASP A 115 -9.52 12.43 9.66
N PHE A 116 -8.42 11.70 9.67
CA PHE A 116 -7.84 11.14 10.88
C PHE A 116 -6.33 11.00 10.73
N ARG A 117 -5.71 10.40 11.73
CA ARG A 117 -4.33 9.94 11.62
C ARG A 117 -4.30 8.51 12.10
N ALA A 118 -3.77 7.65 11.26
CA ALA A 118 -3.55 6.26 11.57
C ALA A 118 -2.18 5.85 11.07
N ARG A 119 -1.68 4.79 11.69
CA ARG A 119 -0.39 4.21 11.38
C ARG A 119 -0.53 2.88 10.69
N LEU A 120 0.59 2.43 10.14
CA LEU A 120 0.75 1.09 9.61
C LEU A 120 0.76 0.07 10.76
N GLY A 121 -0.10 -0.93 10.71
CA GLY A 121 -0.13 -2.04 11.67
C GLY A 121 0.53 -3.32 11.19
N GLY A 122 0.41 -3.61 9.89
CA GLY A 122 0.70 -4.92 9.32
C GLY A 122 0.88 -4.85 7.81
N LEU A 123 1.65 -5.78 7.24
CA LEU A 123 1.70 -6.04 5.80
C LEU A 123 1.53 -7.55 5.61
N ASP A 124 0.52 -7.96 4.84
CA ASP A 124 0.33 -9.37 4.49
C ASP A 124 1.24 -9.69 3.30
N GLY A 125 2.48 -10.06 3.62
CA GLY A 125 3.56 -10.23 2.66
C GLY A 125 3.35 -11.43 1.73
N ARG A 126 2.91 -11.17 0.50
CA ARG A 126 3.22 -12.03 -0.67
C ARG A 126 4.60 -11.71 -1.27
N GLY A 127 5.29 -10.71 -0.75
CA GLY A 127 6.64 -10.28 -1.15
C GLY A 127 7.66 -10.44 -0.02
N SER A 128 8.94 -10.35 -0.38
CA SER A 128 10.12 -10.47 0.49
C SER A 128 10.32 -9.29 1.47
N GLU A 129 9.24 -8.65 1.92
CA GLU A 129 9.29 -7.44 2.75
C GLU A 129 8.96 -7.81 4.20
N GLU A 130 9.81 -7.36 5.13
CA GLU A 130 9.71 -7.69 6.55
C GLU A 130 9.23 -6.44 7.31
N LEU A 131 8.12 -6.56 8.06
CA LEU A 131 7.58 -5.45 8.86
C LEU A 131 8.15 -5.49 10.29
N ASP A 132 8.66 -4.34 10.76
CA ASP A 132 8.96 -4.16 12.18
C ASP A 132 7.67 -3.78 12.93
N ARG A 133 7.12 -4.78 13.64
CA ARG A 133 5.80 -4.75 14.31
C ARG A 133 5.71 -3.67 15.41
N SER A 134 6.84 -3.11 15.82
CA SER A 134 6.97 -2.07 16.86
C SER A 134 6.78 -0.64 16.33
N GLU A 135 7.05 -0.39 15.05
CA GLU A 135 7.24 0.99 14.53
C GLU A 135 6.38 1.35 13.31
N GLY A 136 5.55 0.44 12.80
CA GLY A 136 4.77 0.69 11.58
C GLY A 136 5.64 0.87 10.34
N LYS A 137 6.78 0.17 10.31
CA LYS A 137 7.85 0.38 9.35
C LYS A 137 7.99 -0.82 8.41
N VAL A 138 7.91 -0.56 7.10
CA VAL A 138 8.19 -1.58 6.07
C VAL A 138 9.67 -1.59 5.76
N ARG A 139 10.34 -2.73 5.89
CA ARG A 139 11.76 -2.91 5.56
C ARG A 139 11.94 -3.92 4.43
N SER A 140 12.89 -3.66 3.54
CA SER A 140 13.29 -4.64 2.51
C SER A 140 14.09 -5.80 3.13
N GLU A 141 14.15 -6.94 2.45
CA GLU A 141 15.01 -8.08 2.84
C GLU A 141 16.49 -7.65 2.89
N GLY A 142 17.30 -8.33 3.70
CA GLY A 142 18.74 -8.06 3.76
C GLY A 142 19.49 -8.62 2.54
N ASN A 143 20.42 -7.85 1.96
CA ASN A 143 21.19 -8.27 0.76
C ASN A 143 22.35 -9.27 1.03
N LYS A 144 22.42 -9.92 2.20
CA LYS A 144 23.59 -10.72 2.60
C LYS A 144 23.89 -11.88 1.62
N GLY A 145 22.86 -12.49 1.06
CA GLY A 145 23.02 -13.58 0.07
C GLY A 145 23.53 -13.09 -1.28
N GLY A 146 23.08 -11.92 -1.75
CA GLY A 146 23.55 -11.30 -2.99
C GLY A 146 25.01 -10.85 -2.89
N ASP A 147 25.40 -10.28 -1.75
CA ASP A 147 26.77 -9.83 -1.50
C ASP A 147 27.74 -11.03 -1.45
N ALA A 148 27.36 -12.10 -0.74
CA ALA A 148 28.15 -13.32 -0.66
C ALA A 148 28.32 -14.00 -2.03
N ARG A 149 27.25 -14.02 -2.83
CA ARG A 149 27.29 -14.53 -4.20
C ARG A 149 28.23 -13.72 -5.09
N THR A 150 28.17 -12.38 -5.02
CA THR A 150 29.04 -11.49 -5.82
C THR A 150 30.51 -11.70 -5.50
N VAL A 151 30.87 -11.78 -4.21
CA VAL A 151 32.26 -12.05 -3.80
C VAL A 151 32.68 -13.47 -4.20
N GLY A 152 31.80 -14.46 -4.03
CA GLY A 152 32.06 -15.85 -4.40
C GLY A 152 32.30 -16.03 -5.90
N GLU A 153 31.43 -15.49 -6.75
CA GLU A 153 31.56 -15.53 -8.22
C GLU A 153 32.83 -14.81 -8.69
N ALA A 154 33.13 -13.62 -8.14
CA ALA A 154 34.33 -12.87 -8.49
C ALA A 154 35.62 -13.59 -8.06
N THR A 155 35.62 -14.22 -6.88
CA THR A 155 36.76 -15.01 -6.39
C THR A 155 36.99 -16.26 -7.24
N ALA A 156 35.93 -17.01 -7.55
CA ALA A 156 36.03 -18.21 -8.40
C ALA A 156 36.52 -17.86 -9.81
N THR A 157 35.98 -16.79 -10.40
CA THR A 157 36.40 -16.31 -11.73
C THR A 157 37.86 -15.84 -11.68
N GLY A 158 38.22 -14.99 -10.72
CA GLY A 158 39.60 -14.52 -10.54
C GLY A 158 40.60 -15.65 -10.30
N ALA A 159 40.24 -16.67 -9.51
CA ALA A 159 41.07 -17.85 -9.28
C ALA A 159 41.27 -18.66 -10.56
N SER A 160 40.21 -18.91 -11.33
CA SER A 160 40.30 -19.68 -12.57
C SER A 160 41.15 -18.99 -13.64
N VAL A 161 40.98 -17.68 -13.81
CA VAL A 161 41.82 -16.88 -14.72
C VAL A 161 43.27 -16.83 -14.23
N GLY A 162 43.47 -16.66 -12.92
CA GLY A 162 44.80 -16.65 -12.30
C GLY A 162 45.54 -17.98 -12.42
N VAL A 163 44.84 -19.12 -12.37
CA VAL A 163 45.41 -20.45 -12.63
C VAL A 163 45.94 -20.53 -14.06
N ILE A 164 45.18 -20.10 -15.05
CA ILE A 164 45.59 -20.17 -16.47
C ILE A 164 46.83 -19.30 -16.71
N ALA A 165 46.80 -18.05 -16.22
CA ALA A 165 47.94 -17.13 -16.34
C ALA A 165 49.17 -17.63 -15.55
N GLY A 166 48.96 -18.18 -14.35
CA GLY A 166 50.03 -18.77 -13.54
C GLY A 166 50.63 -20.04 -14.14
N HIS A 167 49.81 -20.87 -14.80
CA HIS A 167 50.27 -22.07 -15.49
C HIS A 167 51.17 -21.71 -16.68
N ALA A 168 50.79 -20.70 -17.47
CA ALA A 168 51.62 -20.18 -18.55
C ALA A 168 52.97 -19.63 -18.07
N ALA A 169 53.05 -19.13 -16.83
CA ALA A 169 54.26 -18.63 -16.20
C ALA A 169 55.02 -19.68 -15.34
N GLY A 170 54.61 -20.95 -15.36
CA GLY A 170 55.25 -22.05 -14.60
C GLY A 170 55.01 -22.04 -13.08
N ARG A 171 54.01 -21.28 -12.60
CA ARG A 171 53.70 -21.07 -11.17
C ARG A 171 52.20 -21.18 -10.90
N THR A 172 51.65 -22.38 -11.09
CA THR A 172 50.22 -22.70 -10.94
C THR A 172 49.61 -22.32 -9.59
N GLY A 173 50.26 -22.71 -8.48
CA GLY A 173 49.74 -22.43 -7.14
C GLY A 173 49.77 -20.93 -6.79
N MET A 174 50.78 -20.22 -7.28
CA MET A 174 50.93 -18.77 -7.05
C MET A 174 49.93 -17.95 -7.88
N GLY A 175 49.66 -18.35 -9.13
CA GLY A 175 48.67 -17.69 -9.99
C GLY A 175 47.23 -17.84 -9.48
N ALA A 176 46.88 -19.02 -8.95
CA ALA A 176 45.58 -19.25 -8.31
C ALA A 176 45.38 -18.33 -7.09
N GLY A 177 46.39 -18.23 -6.23
CA GLY A 177 46.34 -17.38 -5.03
C GLY A 177 46.22 -15.89 -5.36
N ILE A 178 47.00 -15.40 -6.32
CA ILE A 178 46.95 -13.99 -6.75
C ILE A 178 45.63 -13.69 -7.45
N GLY A 179 45.15 -14.57 -8.34
CA GLY A 179 43.87 -14.41 -9.02
C GLY A 179 42.67 -14.48 -8.07
N ALA A 180 42.70 -15.36 -7.07
CA ALA A 180 41.69 -15.43 -6.02
C ALA A 180 41.69 -14.15 -5.16
N ALA A 181 42.85 -13.65 -4.75
CA ALA A 181 42.97 -12.41 -3.99
C ALA A 181 42.49 -11.18 -4.78
N ALA A 182 42.86 -11.08 -6.05
CA ALA A 182 42.39 -10.03 -6.95
C ALA A 182 40.88 -10.12 -7.21
N GLY A 183 40.35 -11.33 -7.41
CA GLY A 183 38.91 -11.58 -7.55
C GLY A 183 38.12 -11.25 -6.30
N ALA A 184 38.65 -11.56 -5.11
CA ALA A 184 38.06 -11.19 -3.84
C ALA A 184 38.06 -9.67 -3.63
N ALA A 185 39.16 -8.98 -3.97
CA ALA A 185 39.26 -7.53 -3.89
C ALA A 185 38.26 -6.84 -4.84
N ALA A 186 38.18 -7.30 -6.09
CA ALA A 186 37.24 -6.79 -7.07
C ALA A 186 35.78 -7.08 -6.67
N GLY A 187 35.49 -8.28 -6.15
CA GLY A 187 34.17 -8.64 -5.62
C GLY A 187 33.76 -7.76 -4.44
N MET A 188 34.67 -7.51 -3.49
CA MET A 188 34.44 -6.58 -2.38
C MET A 188 34.21 -5.15 -2.87
N MET A 189 35.00 -4.66 -3.84
CA MET A 189 34.74 -3.36 -4.47
C MET A 189 33.36 -3.31 -5.13
N GLY A 190 32.95 -4.40 -5.80
CA GLY A 190 31.62 -4.53 -6.39
C GLY A 190 30.50 -4.37 -5.34
N VAL A 191 30.61 -5.08 -4.21
CA VAL A 191 29.64 -4.97 -3.10
C VAL A 191 29.60 -3.54 -2.56
N LEU A 192 30.76 -2.90 -2.33
CA LEU A 192 30.84 -1.52 -1.82
C LEU A 192 30.25 -0.47 -2.79
N LEU A 193 30.24 -0.76 -4.09
CA LEU A 193 29.66 0.13 -5.11
C LEU A 193 28.16 -0.13 -5.32
N SER A 194 27.72 -1.38 -5.16
CA SER A 194 26.33 -1.81 -5.28
C SER A 194 25.47 -1.27 -4.14
N ARG A 195 24.16 -1.18 -4.34
CA ARG A 195 23.18 -0.86 -3.29
C ARG A 195 22.34 -2.09 -3.00
N GLY A 196 21.88 -2.20 -1.76
CA GLY A 196 20.87 -3.19 -1.40
C GLY A 196 19.54 -2.98 -2.13
N PRO A 197 18.61 -3.95 -2.02
CA PRO A 197 17.31 -3.88 -2.68
C PRO A 197 16.45 -2.74 -2.13
N ASP A 198 15.72 -2.09 -3.03
CA ASP A 198 14.69 -1.11 -2.71
C ASP A 198 13.47 -1.79 -2.04
N VAL A 199 12.66 -1.02 -1.32
CA VAL A 199 11.31 -1.47 -0.89
C VAL A 199 10.35 -1.19 -2.02
N VAL A 200 9.49 -2.16 -2.35
CA VAL A 200 8.53 -2.07 -3.44
C VAL A 200 7.21 -2.69 -3.00
N LEU A 201 6.31 -1.81 -2.54
CA LEU A 201 4.93 -2.17 -2.26
C LEU A 201 4.18 -2.24 -3.60
N ALA A 202 3.90 -3.46 -4.07
CA ALA A 202 3.20 -3.66 -5.33
C ALA A 202 1.74 -3.20 -5.26
N LYS A 203 1.16 -2.85 -6.42
CA LYS A 203 -0.29 -2.69 -6.54
C LYS A 203 -0.98 -3.99 -6.10
N GLY A 204 -2.06 -3.86 -5.34
CA GLY A 204 -2.81 -4.99 -4.78
C GLY A 204 -2.16 -5.63 -3.55
N SER A 205 -1.02 -5.11 -3.07
CA SER A 205 -0.48 -5.53 -1.77
C SER A 205 -1.45 -5.14 -0.66
N THR A 206 -1.63 -6.06 0.29
CA THR A 206 -2.55 -5.86 1.41
C THR A 206 -1.80 -5.32 2.63
N ILE A 207 -2.31 -4.22 3.16
CA ILE A 207 -1.74 -3.47 4.27
C ILE A 207 -2.79 -3.32 5.35
N GLU A 208 -2.43 -3.52 6.61
CA GLU A 208 -3.30 -3.19 7.73
C GLU A 208 -3.06 -1.76 8.20
N MET A 209 -4.11 -0.94 8.16
CA MET A 209 -4.17 0.34 8.84
C MET A 209 -4.68 0.14 10.27
N VAL A 210 -4.08 0.84 11.24
CA VAL A 210 -4.52 0.81 12.65
C VAL A 210 -4.89 2.21 13.08
N LEU A 211 -6.14 2.39 13.50
CA LEU A 211 -6.63 3.68 14.00
C LEU A 211 -5.94 4.06 15.31
N ASP A 212 -5.39 5.27 15.38
CA ASP A 212 -4.81 5.80 16.63
C ASP A 212 -5.83 6.58 17.46
N ARG A 213 -6.95 7.00 16.84
CA ARG A 213 -8.00 7.82 17.46
C ARG A 213 -9.38 7.31 17.06
N PRO A 214 -10.41 7.56 17.89
CA PRO A 214 -11.75 7.14 17.56
C PRO A 214 -12.28 7.94 16.36
N ILE A 215 -13.06 7.27 15.51
CA ILE A 215 -13.80 7.90 14.41
C ILE A 215 -15.28 7.54 14.59
N SER A 216 -16.13 8.55 14.63
CA SER A 216 -17.57 8.40 14.78
C SER A 216 -18.30 8.70 13.47
N PHE A 217 -19.33 7.91 13.18
CA PHE A 217 -20.26 8.12 12.08
C PHE A 217 -21.69 8.14 12.63
N THR A 218 -22.56 8.93 12.01
CA THR A 218 -24.00 8.91 12.34
C THR A 218 -24.73 7.89 11.47
N GLU A 219 -25.93 7.48 11.89
CA GLU A 219 -26.80 6.56 11.14
C GLU A 219 -27.01 7.02 9.69
N GLU A 220 -27.22 8.32 9.47
CA GLU A 220 -27.49 8.90 8.15
C GLU A 220 -26.26 8.86 7.25
N GLU A 221 -25.07 8.99 7.83
CA GLU A 221 -23.80 8.87 7.12
C GLU A 221 -23.43 7.42 6.76
N LEU A 222 -24.10 6.44 7.37
CA LEU A 222 -23.92 5.02 7.08
C LEU A 222 -25.06 4.44 6.24
N ASP A 223 -25.90 5.29 5.66
CA ASP A 223 -26.88 4.87 4.68
C ASP A 223 -26.23 4.70 3.30
N PHE A 224 -25.96 3.44 2.95
CA PHE A 224 -25.46 3.04 1.64
C PHE A 224 -26.56 2.55 0.71
N SER A 225 -27.83 2.53 1.15
CA SER A 225 -28.95 1.97 0.38
C SER A 225 -29.27 2.77 -0.89
N HIS A 226 -29.01 4.07 -0.86
CA HIS A 226 -29.21 4.98 -1.99
C HIS A 226 -28.06 4.98 -3.01
N GLN A 227 -26.95 4.29 -2.72
CA GLN A 227 -25.96 4.01 -3.76
C GLN A 227 -26.27 2.68 -4.42
N ALA A 228 -26.24 2.68 -5.76
CA ALA A 228 -26.10 1.47 -6.51
C ALA A 228 -24.80 0.77 -6.08
N TRP A 229 -24.93 -0.22 -5.20
CA TRP A 229 -23.88 -1.16 -4.81
C TRP A 229 -23.30 -1.79 -6.08
N HIS A 230 -22.18 -1.24 -6.56
CA HIS A 230 -21.38 -1.85 -7.60
C HIS A 230 -20.21 -2.51 -6.87
N PRO A 231 -20.28 -3.80 -6.52
CA PRO A 231 -19.14 -4.49 -5.95
C PRO A 231 -18.00 -4.34 -6.95
N GLY A 232 -16.88 -3.77 -6.49
CA GLY A 232 -15.77 -3.36 -7.33
C GLY A 232 -15.43 -4.45 -8.33
N ARG A 233 -15.59 -4.14 -9.62
CA ARG A 233 -14.81 -4.84 -10.62
C ARG A 233 -13.38 -4.47 -10.28
N VAL A 234 -12.63 -5.45 -9.76
CA VAL A 234 -11.17 -5.45 -9.90
C VAL A 234 -10.94 -5.03 -11.35
N SER A 235 -10.32 -3.87 -11.54
CA SER A 235 -9.88 -3.46 -12.87
C SER A 235 -8.82 -4.47 -13.28
N SER A 236 -9.28 -5.59 -13.85
CA SER A 236 -8.55 -6.34 -14.85
C SER A 236 -8.36 -5.34 -15.97
N GLY A 237 -7.33 -4.49 -15.82
CA GLY A 237 -6.90 -3.60 -16.89
C GLY A 237 -6.86 -4.48 -18.12
N GLY A 238 -7.69 -4.12 -19.10
CA GLY A 238 -7.71 -4.81 -20.38
C GLY A 238 -6.26 -4.98 -20.78
N GLY A 239 -5.85 -6.24 -20.94
CA GLY A 239 -4.52 -6.54 -21.44
C GLY A 239 -4.27 -5.73 -22.71
N PRO A 240 -3.01 -5.50 -23.09
CA PRO A 240 -2.68 -4.76 -24.31
C PRO A 240 -3.58 -5.22 -25.43
N VAL A 241 -4.34 -4.29 -26.04
CA VAL A 241 -5.17 -4.59 -27.20
C VAL A 241 -4.25 -5.29 -28.19
N GLU A 242 -4.53 -6.57 -28.47
CA GLU A 242 -3.75 -7.32 -29.45
C GLU A 242 -3.76 -6.50 -30.74
N LYS A 243 -2.59 -6.01 -31.15
CA LYS A 243 -2.43 -5.35 -32.43
C LYS A 243 -2.97 -6.32 -33.48
N PRO A 244 -3.92 -5.92 -34.35
CA PRO A 244 -4.43 -6.82 -35.38
C PRO A 244 -3.24 -7.32 -36.19
N LYS A 245 -3.02 -8.64 -36.20
CA LYS A 245 -2.02 -9.27 -37.05
C LYS A 245 -2.39 -8.92 -38.49
N HIS A 246 -1.56 -8.12 -39.14
CA HIS A 246 -1.65 -7.89 -40.58
C HIS A 246 -1.52 -9.24 -41.27
N GLN A 247 -2.65 -9.80 -41.74
CA GLN A 247 -2.63 -10.87 -42.72
C GLN A 247 -2.09 -10.27 -44.02
N PRO A 248 -0.96 -10.74 -44.55
CA PRO A 248 -0.54 -10.35 -45.89
C PRO A 248 -1.59 -10.88 -46.87
N LEU A 249 -2.22 -9.98 -47.61
CA LEU A 249 -3.10 -10.32 -48.72
C LEU A 249 -2.34 -11.23 -49.69
N PRO A 250 -2.93 -12.33 -50.18
CA PRO A 250 -2.29 -13.16 -51.18
C PRO A 250 -2.12 -12.33 -52.46
N MET A 251 -0.88 -12.03 -52.81
CA MET A 251 -0.57 -11.34 -54.06
C MET A 251 -0.96 -12.24 -55.24
N PRO A 252 -1.83 -11.78 -56.15
CA PRO A 252 -2.15 -12.54 -57.35
C PRO A 252 -0.91 -12.69 -58.23
N GLY A 253 -0.75 -13.90 -58.76
CA GLY A 253 0.51 -14.43 -59.25
C GLY A 253 1.11 -13.67 -60.44
N ARG A 254 2.42 -13.41 -60.34
CA ARG A 254 3.26 -13.15 -61.51
C ARG A 254 3.68 -14.50 -62.10
N ARG A 255 3.03 -14.91 -63.20
CA ARG A 255 3.53 -15.98 -64.07
C ARG A 255 4.83 -15.51 -64.71
N TRP A 256 5.93 -16.19 -64.42
CA TRP A 256 7.19 -16.02 -65.13
C TRP A 256 7.07 -16.75 -66.48
N PRO A 257 7.39 -16.12 -67.62
CA PRO A 257 7.47 -16.84 -68.89
C PRO A 257 8.75 -17.69 -68.87
N LEU A 258 8.57 -19.01 -68.85
CA LEU A 258 9.66 -19.95 -69.14
C LEU A 258 10.10 -19.73 -70.60
N GLY A 259 11.32 -19.21 -70.74
CA GLY A 259 12.01 -19.12 -72.01
C GLY A 259 12.16 -20.52 -72.61
N ARG A 260 11.54 -20.70 -73.76
CA ARG A 260 11.84 -21.72 -74.74
C ARG A 260 13.21 -21.42 -75.33
N LEU A 261 14.00 -22.45 -75.63
CA LEU A 261 14.97 -22.60 -76.74
C LEU A 261 16.09 -23.59 -76.34
N PRO A 262 16.76 -24.21 -77.31
CA PRO A 262 16.32 -25.27 -78.21
C PRO A 262 16.87 -26.66 -77.81
#